data_AF-A0A951ZJN5-F1
#
_entry.id   AF-A0A951ZJN5-F1
#
_cell.length_a   1.000
_cell.length_b   1.000
_cell.length_c   1.000
_cell.angle_alpha   90.00
_cell.angle_beta   90.00
_cell.angle_gamma   90.00
#
_symmetry.space_group_name_H-M   'P 1'
#
loop_
_entity.id
_entity.type
_entity.pdbx_description
1 polymer ?
#
loop_
_entity_poly.entity_id
_entity_poly.type
_entity_poly.pdbx_seq_one_letter_code
_entity_poly.pdbx_strand_id
1 'polypeptide(L)'
;MRFQFIYKQASANITEVWLVPQMTTERLMTFGLNKDEALFAKKKTKDTKQEITPVLINRYEKYIWILGLPEKTDPIVIEKIRIAGSQIMGYLKANKENTVLIHNHCRNTNVLTAIAEGIGLSSYSFDKYLSTKNKNQQSFTCHIKGQYDQNEITELLHVVQGTFISRDLVNEPVQYLSATQLSKEIQRFSKEAGFRFEFLTKKKIESLKMGGLLGVNKGSEDPPTFNILEWKPQNAKNKNPLVLIGKGVVYDTGGSSLKTSQGMEKMKGDMAGAAAVIGSIYAIAKSRIPYHVVGLIPATDNRIGNKSIVPGDVLTMSSGKTVEVLNTDAEGRLILADALHYATRYKPSLVIDLATLTGAAVAAIGEMGIV
;
A
#
# COMPACT_ATOMS: atom_id res chain seq x y z
N MET A 1 -10.94 -5.88 5.71
CA MET A 1 -11.69 -6.59 4.65
C MET A 1 -10.88 -7.80 4.19
N ARG A 2 -11.49 -8.96 3.87
CA ARG A 2 -10.75 -10.13 3.33
C ARG A 2 -10.97 -10.24 1.82
N PHE A 3 -10.00 -9.80 1.02
CA PHE A 3 -9.97 -10.13 -0.41
C PHE A 3 -9.32 -11.52 -0.58
N GLN A 4 -9.88 -12.38 -1.43
CA GLN A 4 -9.37 -13.73 -1.67
C GLN A 4 -9.44 -14.10 -3.16
N PHE A 5 -8.43 -14.83 -3.64
CA PHE A 5 -8.50 -15.54 -4.93
C PHE A 5 -8.91 -16.99 -4.66
N ILE A 6 -9.95 -17.49 -5.33
CA ILE A 6 -10.44 -18.87 -5.14
C ILE A 6 -10.37 -19.64 -6.47
N TYR A 7 -9.83 -20.85 -6.42
CA TYR A 7 -9.53 -21.70 -7.58
C TYR A 7 -10.59 -22.80 -7.83
N LYS A 8 -11.89 -22.44 -7.84
CA LYS A 8 -12.97 -23.38 -8.17
C LYS A 8 -13.93 -22.83 -9.21
N GLN A 9 -14.57 -23.74 -9.94
CA GLN A 9 -15.60 -23.45 -10.94
C GLN A 9 -16.76 -22.72 -10.25
N ALA A 10 -17.06 -21.52 -10.74
CA ALA A 10 -18.01 -20.61 -10.13
C ALA A 10 -19.46 -20.95 -10.56
N SER A 11 -20.46 -20.55 -9.77
CA SER A 11 -21.89 -20.77 -10.07
C SER A 11 -22.36 -20.02 -11.32
N ALA A 12 -23.51 -20.41 -11.89
CA ALA A 12 -23.93 -20.08 -13.26
C ALA A 12 -24.18 -18.58 -13.58
N ASN A 13 -24.22 -17.66 -12.60
CA ASN A 13 -24.56 -16.24 -12.80
C ASN A 13 -23.53 -15.31 -12.16
N ILE A 14 -22.30 -15.29 -12.67
CA ILE A 14 -21.22 -14.45 -12.14
C ILE A 14 -20.72 -13.50 -13.22
N THR A 15 -20.44 -12.25 -12.84
CA THR A 15 -19.82 -11.29 -13.75
C THR A 15 -18.46 -11.79 -14.22
N GLU A 16 -18.27 -11.81 -15.54
CA GLU A 16 -17.05 -12.27 -16.19
C GLU A 16 -16.24 -11.08 -16.71
N VAL A 17 -14.91 -11.20 -16.70
CA VAL A 17 -13.97 -10.25 -17.29
C VAL A 17 -13.08 -11.00 -18.29
N TRP A 18 -13.16 -10.67 -19.57
CA TRP A 18 -12.46 -11.35 -20.64
C TRP A 18 -11.29 -10.51 -21.13
N LEU A 19 -10.08 -11.03 -20.95
CA LEU A 19 -8.83 -10.43 -21.42
C LEU A 19 -8.52 -10.94 -22.83
N VAL A 20 -8.93 -10.19 -23.85
CA VAL A 20 -8.93 -10.67 -25.24
C VAL A 20 -7.74 -10.10 -26.01
N PRO A 21 -6.79 -10.94 -26.46
CA PRO A 21 -5.73 -10.49 -27.37
C PRO A 21 -6.34 -10.24 -28.76
N GLN A 22 -5.87 -9.21 -29.48
CA GLN A 22 -6.27 -8.86 -30.87
C GLN A 22 -7.76 -9.09 -31.15
N MET A 23 -8.57 -8.09 -30.79
CA MET A 23 -10.01 -8.25 -30.70
C MET A 23 -10.72 -8.29 -32.07
N THR A 24 -10.81 -9.49 -32.65
CA THR A 24 -11.54 -9.77 -33.89
C THR A 24 -12.91 -10.38 -33.61
N THR A 25 -13.87 -10.17 -34.52
CA THR A 25 -15.23 -10.71 -34.39
C THR A 25 -15.22 -12.24 -34.36
N GLU A 26 -14.40 -12.86 -35.20
CA GLU A 26 -14.21 -14.32 -35.26
C GLU A 26 -13.72 -14.85 -33.91
N ARG A 27 -12.67 -14.24 -33.35
CA ARG A 27 -12.10 -14.66 -32.05
C ARG A 27 -13.10 -14.50 -30.91
N LEU A 28 -13.81 -13.38 -30.85
CA LEU A 28 -14.86 -13.13 -29.86
C LEU A 28 -15.98 -14.18 -29.92
N MET A 29 -16.37 -14.61 -31.13
CA MET A 29 -17.34 -15.69 -31.30
C MET A 29 -16.80 -17.04 -30.81
N THR A 30 -15.50 -17.34 -30.95
CA THR A 30 -14.92 -18.57 -30.37
C THR A 30 -14.98 -18.63 -28.85
N PHE A 31 -15.13 -17.48 -28.17
CA PHE A 31 -15.30 -17.41 -26.72
C PHE A 31 -16.77 -17.49 -26.28
N GLY A 32 -17.71 -17.61 -27.23
CA GLY A 32 -19.13 -17.82 -26.96
C GLY A 32 -19.99 -16.55 -27.07
N LEU A 33 -19.51 -15.49 -27.71
CA LEU A 33 -20.36 -14.37 -28.13
C LEU A 33 -21.10 -14.71 -29.43
N ASN A 34 -22.34 -14.24 -29.57
CA ASN A 34 -23.01 -14.28 -30.85
C ASN A 34 -22.44 -13.18 -31.78
N LYS A 35 -22.84 -13.20 -33.05
CA LYS A 35 -22.31 -12.29 -34.07
C LYS A 35 -22.58 -10.81 -33.74
N ASP A 36 -23.77 -10.49 -33.24
CA ASP A 36 -24.17 -9.10 -32.95
C ASP A 36 -23.43 -8.56 -31.73
N GLU A 37 -23.27 -9.37 -30.68
CA GLU A 37 -22.47 -9.03 -29.51
C GLU A 37 -21.00 -8.82 -29.88
N ALA A 38 -20.43 -9.69 -30.72
CA ALA A 38 -19.04 -9.59 -31.16
C ALA A 38 -18.81 -8.34 -32.02
N LEU A 39 -19.75 -8.01 -32.91
CA LEU A 39 -19.72 -6.76 -33.69
C LEU A 39 -19.86 -5.52 -32.80
N PHE A 40 -20.77 -5.55 -31.82
CA PHE A 40 -20.95 -4.47 -30.86
C PHE A 40 -19.67 -4.24 -30.03
N ALA A 41 -19.09 -5.31 -29.49
CA ALA A 41 -17.85 -5.24 -28.71
C ALA A 41 -16.72 -4.63 -29.52
N LYS A 42 -16.49 -5.12 -30.75
CA LYS A 42 -15.50 -4.57 -31.67
C LYS A 42 -15.75 -3.11 -32.01
N LYS A 43 -17.00 -2.71 -32.23
CA LYS A 43 -17.37 -1.30 -32.54
C LYS A 43 -17.12 -0.36 -31.36
N LYS A 44 -17.33 -0.83 -30.12
CA LYS A 44 -17.21 -0.02 -28.90
C LYS A 44 -15.77 0.16 -28.45
N THR A 45 -14.89 -0.77 -28.77
CA THR A 45 -13.45 -0.60 -28.55
C THR A 45 -12.91 0.24 -29.68
N LYS A 46 -12.57 1.50 -29.41
CA LYS A 46 -11.89 2.35 -30.39
C LYS A 46 -10.53 1.73 -30.67
N ASP A 47 -10.20 1.55 -31.95
CA ASP A 47 -8.93 0.99 -32.43
C ASP A 47 -7.77 2.01 -32.31
N THR A 48 -7.76 2.78 -31.21
CA THR A 48 -6.68 3.68 -30.84
C THR A 48 -5.67 2.84 -30.08
N LYS A 49 -4.43 2.75 -30.60
CA LYS A 49 -3.32 1.87 -30.14
C LYS A 49 -2.99 1.90 -28.63
N GLN A 50 -3.66 2.73 -27.83
CA GLN A 50 -3.39 2.93 -26.41
C GLN A 50 -4.66 3.10 -25.55
N GLU A 51 -5.88 3.03 -26.08
CA GLU A 51 -7.09 3.25 -25.28
C GLU A 51 -7.67 1.91 -24.82
N ILE A 52 -7.53 1.60 -23.52
CA ILE A 52 -8.14 0.40 -22.91
C ILE A 52 -9.52 0.82 -22.42
N THR A 53 -10.57 0.47 -23.17
CA THR A 53 -11.96 0.72 -22.79
C THR A 53 -12.67 -0.61 -22.54
N PRO A 54 -13.02 -0.92 -21.29
CA PRO A 54 -13.83 -2.09 -20.96
C PRO A 54 -15.21 -1.98 -21.62
N VAL A 55 -15.62 -3.01 -22.35
CA VAL A 55 -16.95 -3.08 -22.96
C VAL A 55 -17.83 -4.03 -22.18
N LEU A 56 -18.98 -3.55 -21.72
CA LEU A 56 -19.97 -4.38 -21.03
C LEU A 56 -20.97 -4.98 -22.03
N ILE A 57 -21.08 -6.30 -22.05
CA ILE A 57 -22.19 -7.05 -22.65
C ILE A 57 -23.13 -7.48 -21.52
N ASN A 58 -24.38 -7.06 -21.61
CA ASN A 58 -25.43 -7.44 -20.69
C ASN A 58 -26.23 -8.61 -21.28
N ARG A 59 -26.14 -9.79 -20.66
CA ARG A 59 -27.02 -10.93 -20.94
C ARG A 59 -27.96 -11.12 -19.77
N TYR A 60 -29.13 -11.71 -20.04
CA TYR A 60 -30.12 -12.00 -19.02
C TYR A 60 -29.56 -12.74 -17.79
N GLU A 61 -28.62 -13.68 -18.00
CA GLU A 61 -28.06 -14.50 -16.93
C GLU A 61 -26.73 -13.97 -16.36
N LYS A 62 -26.00 -13.10 -17.10
CA LYS A 62 -24.67 -12.63 -16.69
C LYS A 62 -24.21 -11.35 -17.39
N TYR A 63 -23.31 -10.64 -16.72
CA TYR A 63 -22.57 -9.52 -17.27
C TYR A 63 -21.18 -9.97 -17.74
N ILE A 64 -20.77 -9.54 -18.92
CA ILE A 64 -19.43 -9.84 -19.48
C ILE A 64 -18.72 -8.53 -19.80
N TRP A 65 -17.64 -8.25 -19.09
CA TRP A 65 -16.71 -7.18 -19.40
C TRP A 65 -15.64 -7.69 -20.35
N ILE A 66 -15.47 -7.05 -21.50
CA ILE A 66 -14.47 -7.41 -22.50
C ILE A 66 -13.42 -6.32 -22.55
N LEU A 67 -12.16 -6.71 -22.35
CA LEU A 67 -11.00 -5.84 -22.54
C LEU A 67 -10.23 -6.31 -23.76
N GLY A 68 -10.32 -5.53 -24.83
CA GLY A 68 -9.45 -5.69 -26.00
C GLY A 68 -8.04 -5.21 -25.67
N LEU A 69 -7.05 -6.06 -25.91
CA LEU A 69 -5.64 -5.76 -25.62
C LEU A 69 -4.88 -5.40 -26.90
N PRO A 70 -4.03 -4.35 -26.87
CA PRO A 70 -3.13 -4.04 -27.97
C PRO A 70 -2.05 -5.12 -28.12
N GLU A 71 -1.39 -5.16 -29.27
CA GLU A 71 -0.31 -6.12 -29.53
C GLU A 71 0.90 -5.93 -28.63
N LYS A 72 1.15 -4.68 -28.19
CA LYS A 72 2.23 -4.35 -27.26
C LYS A 72 1.64 -3.83 -25.95
N THR A 73 2.09 -4.40 -24.84
CA THR A 73 1.71 -3.98 -23.49
C THR A 73 2.88 -3.25 -22.84
N ASP A 74 3.00 -1.96 -23.10
CA ASP A 74 3.94 -1.08 -22.39
C ASP A 74 3.41 -0.71 -20.98
N PRO A 75 4.22 -0.06 -20.12
CA PRO A 75 3.78 0.29 -18.76
C PRO A 75 2.54 1.19 -18.71
N ILE A 76 2.32 2.07 -19.69
CA ILE A 76 1.14 2.94 -19.76
C ILE A 76 -0.12 2.10 -20.02
N VAL A 77 -0.03 1.13 -20.93
CA VAL A 77 -1.12 0.18 -21.21
C VAL A 77 -1.43 -0.67 -19.97
N ILE A 78 -0.41 -1.15 -19.26
CA ILE A 78 -0.58 -1.92 -18.01
C ILE A 78 -1.32 -1.10 -16.95
N GLU A 79 -0.97 0.18 -16.76
CA GLU A 79 -1.69 1.06 -15.83
C GLU A 79 -3.15 1.27 -16.26
N LYS A 80 -3.43 1.45 -17.55
CA LYS A 80 -4.81 1.57 -18.05
C LYS A 80 -5.62 0.29 -17.80
N ILE A 81 -5.01 -0.89 -17.88
CA ILE A 81 -5.65 -2.16 -17.52
C ILE A 81 -5.96 -2.20 -16.01
N ARG A 82 -5.05 -1.72 -15.16
CA ARG A 82 -5.30 -1.58 -13.72
C ARG A 82 -6.46 -0.63 -13.42
N ILE A 83 -6.51 0.51 -14.09
CA ILE A 83 -7.64 1.46 -13.98
C ILE A 83 -8.95 0.82 -14.43
N ALA A 84 -8.95 0.05 -15.51
CA ALA A 84 -10.12 -0.72 -15.94
C ALA A 84 -10.62 -1.69 -14.86
N GLY A 85 -9.70 -2.34 -14.13
CA GLY A 85 -10.05 -3.22 -13.01
C GLY A 85 -10.76 -2.46 -11.89
N SER A 86 -10.30 -1.24 -11.60
CA SER A 86 -10.97 -0.34 -10.65
C SER A 86 -12.40 0.02 -11.10
N GLN A 87 -12.60 0.34 -12.39
CA GLN A 87 -13.92 0.65 -12.94
C GLN A 87 -14.89 -0.53 -12.80
N ILE A 88 -14.43 -1.74 -13.12
CA ILE A 88 -15.21 -2.97 -12.95
C ILE A 88 -15.58 -3.19 -11.48
N MET A 89 -14.64 -2.97 -10.55
CA MET A 89 -14.93 -3.04 -9.12
C MET A 89 -15.98 -2.02 -8.68
N GLY A 90 -15.98 -0.81 -9.25
CA GLY A 90 -17.05 0.17 -9.02
C GLY A 90 -18.42 -0.37 -9.41
N TYR A 91 -18.51 -1.02 -10.57
CA TYR A 91 -19.73 -1.68 -11.03
C TYR A 91 -20.17 -2.83 -10.11
N LEU A 92 -19.25 -3.72 -9.73
CA LEU A 92 -19.55 -4.84 -8.83
C LEU A 92 -20.10 -4.34 -7.48
N LYS A 93 -19.49 -3.29 -6.90
CA LYS A 93 -19.98 -2.66 -5.65
C LYS A 93 -21.38 -2.10 -5.81
N ALA A 94 -21.66 -1.40 -6.92
CA ALA A 94 -22.97 -0.81 -7.18
C ALA A 94 -24.09 -1.88 -7.30
N ASN A 95 -23.75 -3.05 -7.86
CA ASN A 95 -24.67 -4.17 -8.02
C ASN A 95 -24.65 -5.17 -6.85
N LYS A 96 -23.89 -4.87 -5.77
CA LYS A 96 -23.73 -5.75 -4.59
C LYS A 96 -23.20 -7.14 -4.95
N GLU A 97 -22.39 -7.23 -5.98
CA GLU A 97 -21.74 -8.46 -6.41
C GLU A 97 -20.39 -8.60 -5.72
N ASN A 98 -20.15 -9.76 -5.10
CA ASN A 98 -18.93 -10.03 -4.33
C ASN A 98 -17.97 -10.99 -5.04
N THR A 99 -18.30 -11.43 -6.26
CA THR A 99 -17.53 -12.43 -7.00
C THR A 99 -17.36 -11.99 -8.44
N VAL A 100 -16.18 -12.22 -9.00
CA VAL A 100 -15.87 -11.97 -10.42
C VAL A 100 -15.02 -13.09 -10.98
N LEU A 101 -15.23 -13.45 -12.24
CA LEU A 101 -14.45 -14.47 -12.95
C LEU A 101 -13.63 -13.83 -14.09
N ILE A 102 -12.31 -13.86 -13.99
CA ILE A 102 -11.40 -13.37 -15.03
C ILE A 102 -11.03 -14.52 -15.98
N HIS A 103 -11.29 -14.34 -17.26
CA HIS A 103 -10.85 -15.21 -18.34
C HIS A 103 -9.57 -14.65 -18.96
N ASN A 104 -8.43 -15.32 -18.71
CA ASN A 104 -7.14 -14.95 -19.26
C ASN A 104 -6.94 -15.55 -20.67
N HIS A 105 -7.63 -15.02 -21.69
CA HIS A 105 -7.46 -15.47 -23.07
C HIS A 105 -6.14 -14.99 -23.69
N CYS A 106 -5.46 -14.02 -23.09
CA CYS A 106 -4.20 -13.46 -23.60
C CYS A 106 -2.94 -14.19 -23.17
N ARG A 107 -3.02 -15.05 -22.14
CA ARG A 107 -1.88 -15.78 -21.55
C ARG A 107 -0.71 -14.87 -21.15
N ASN A 108 -1.00 -13.60 -20.86
CA ASN A 108 -0.02 -12.61 -20.42
C ASN A 108 -0.23 -12.33 -18.92
N THR A 109 0.73 -12.74 -18.10
CA THR A 109 0.58 -12.63 -16.65
C THR A 109 0.58 -11.19 -16.16
N ASN A 110 1.33 -10.28 -16.80
CA ASN A 110 1.33 -8.86 -16.44
C ASN A 110 -0.04 -8.19 -16.65
N VAL A 111 -0.76 -8.58 -17.72
CA VAL A 111 -2.12 -8.10 -17.97
C VAL A 111 -3.07 -8.64 -16.91
N LEU A 112 -2.98 -9.94 -16.61
CA LEU A 112 -3.80 -10.61 -15.60
C LEU A 112 -3.59 -10.00 -14.21
N THR A 113 -2.34 -9.79 -13.79
CA THR A 113 -2.02 -9.22 -12.49
C THR A 113 -2.48 -7.77 -12.41
N ALA A 114 -2.31 -6.96 -13.46
CA ALA A 114 -2.76 -5.57 -13.47
C ALA A 114 -4.29 -5.43 -13.30
N ILE A 115 -5.09 -6.21 -14.05
CA ILE A 115 -6.55 -6.14 -13.92
C ILE A 115 -7.01 -6.63 -12.53
N ALA A 116 -6.39 -7.70 -12.03
CA ALA A 116 -6.70 -8.28 -10.73
C ALA A 116 -6.28 -7.34 -9.59
N GLU A 117 -5.15 -6.65 -9.74
CA GLU A 117 -4.67 -5.63 -8.81
C GLU A 117 -5.63 -4.44 -8.76
N GLY A 118 -6.09 -3.94 -9.92
CA GLY A 118 -7.08 -2.87 -9.98
C GLY A 118 -8.38 -3.22 -9.25
N ILE A 119 -8.89 -4.43 -9.50
CA ILE A 119 -10.07 -4.96 -8.79
C ILE A 119 -9.79 -5.07 -7.29
N GLY A 120 -8.66 -5.69 -6.92
CA GLY A 120 -8.24 -5.90 -5.55
C GLY A 120 -8.11 -4.59 -4.78
N LEU A 121 -7.32 -3.63 -5.27
CA LEU A 121 -7.09 -2.35 -4.61
C LEU A 121 -8.36 -1.51 -4.48
N SER A 122 -9.25 -1.53 -5.48
CA SER A 122 -10.51 -0.78 -5.44
C SER A 122 -11.60 -1.47 -4.61
N SER A 123 -11.38 -2.72 -4.19
CA SER A 123 -12.31 -3.42 -3.31
C SER A 123 -12.27 -2.84 -1.88
N TYR A 124 -11.17 -2.19 -1.47
CA TYR A 124 -10.96 -1.60 -0.14
C TYR A 124 -12.14 -0.75 0.38
N SER A 125 -12.37 -0.80 1.69
CA SER A 125 -13.23 0.12 2.43
C SER A 125 -12.72 0.29 3.87
N PHE A 126 -12.91 1.49 4.43
CA PHE A 126 -12.57 1.83 5.80
C PHE A 126 -13.82 2.31 6.55
N ASP A 127 -14.66 1.35 6.93
CA ASP A 127 -15.98 1.63 7.53
C ASP A 127 -15.96 1.50 9.06
N LYS A 128 -14.77 1.41 9.67
CA LYS A 128 -14.57 1.08 11.10
C LYS A 128 -15.38 1.98 12.04
N TYR A 129 -15.46 3.28 11.70
CA TYR A 129 -16.09 4.32 12.52
C TYR A 129 -17.48 4.77 12.03
N LEU A 130 -18.00 4.16 10.95
CA LEU A 130 -19.35 4.46 10.48
C LEU A 130 -20.38 3.72 11.33
N SER A 131 -21.48 4.41 11.68
CA SER A 131 -22.60 3.83 12.44
C SER A 131 -23.35 2.76 11.62
N THR A 132 -23.58 3.04 10.34
CA THR A 132 -24.13 2.10 9.36
C THR A 132 -23.00 1.43 8.59
N LYS A 133 -22.66 0.21 9.02
CA LYS A 133 -21.66 -0.62 8.32
C LYS A 133 -22.27 -1.27 7.08
N ASN A 134 -21.52 -1.27 5.98
CA ASN A 134 -21.94 -1.96 4.77
C ASN A 134 -21.72 -3.48 4.94
N LYS A 135 -22.77 -4.22 5.36
CA LYS A 135 -22.69 -5.66 5.67
C LYS A 135 -22.27 -6.52 4.47
N ASN A 136 -22.49 -6.06 3.23
CA ASN A 136 -22.18 -6.81 2.02
C ASN A 136 -20.69 -6.77 1.61
N GLN A 137 -19.84 -5.97 2.26
CA GLN A 137 -18.43 -5.79 1.86
C GLN A 137 -17.43 -6.75 2.53
N GLN A 138 -17.87 -7.83 3.19
CA GLN A 138 -16.95 -8.58 4.07
C GLN A 138 -15.86 -9.38 3.31
N SER A 139 -16.14 -9.84 2.09
CA SER A 139 -15.16 -10.51 1.25
C SER A 139 -15.47 -10.43 -0.23
N PHE A 140 -14.47 -10.05 -1.03
CA PHE A 140 -14.51 -10.14 -2.49
C PHE A 140 -13.69 -11.33 -2.97
N THR A 141 -14.26 -12.10 -3.89
CA THR A 141 -13.64 -13.28 -4.49
C THR A 141 -13.36 -13.05 -5.96
N CYS A 142 -12.10 -13.23 -6.37
CA CYS A 142 -11.72 -13.25 -7.77
C CYS A 142 -11.35 -14.68 -8.19
N HIS A 143 -12.05 -15.20 -9.19
CA HIS A 143 -11.75 -16.46 -9.85
C HIS A 143 -10.96 -16.19 -11.13
N ILE A 144 -10.02 -17.07 -11.48
CA ILE A 144 -9.23 -16.96 -12.71
C ILE A 144 -9.39 -18.26 -13.52
N LYS A 145 -9.72 -18.11 -14.80
CA LYS A 145 -9.80 -19.19 -15.80
C LYS A 145 -8.79 -18.93 -16.92
N GLY A 146 -7.98 -19.93 -17.23
CA GLY A 146 -6.90 -19.86 -18.22
C GLY A 146 -5.55 -20.25 -17.63
N GLN A 147 -4.46 -20.01 -18.36
CA GLN A 147 -3.10 -20.18 -17.84
C GLN A 147 -2.71 -18.99 -16.94
N TYR A 148 -2.07 -19.29 -15.81
CA TYR A 148 -1.50 -18.32 -14.88
C TYR A 148 -0.45 -19.02 -14.00
N ASP A 149 0.49 -18.25 -13.44
CA ASP A 149 1.35 -18.70 -12.34
C ASP A 149 0.64 -18.45 -11.01
N GLN A 150 0.41 -19.52 -10.24
CA GLN A 150 -0.25 -19.43 -8.94
C GLN A 150 0.58 -18.62 -7.93
N ASN A 151 1.92 -18.70 -8.00
CA ASN A 151 2.79 -17.94 -7.10
C ASN A 151 2.66 -16.44 -7.34
N GLU A 152 2.64 -15.99 -8.60
CA GLU A 152 2.48 -14.57 -8.93
C GLU A 152 1.13 -14.02 -8.45
N ILE A 153 0.03 -14.79 -8.59
CA ILE A 153 -1.29 -14.38 -8.08
C ILE A 153 -1.31 -14.35 -6.55
N THR A 154 -0.65 -15.30 -5.90
CA THR A 154 -0.51 -15.31 -4.44
C THR A 154 0.34 -14.13 -3.94
N GLU A 155 1.44 -13.81 -4.62
CA GLU A 155 2.25 -12.63 -4.31
C GLU A 155 1.45 -11.34 -4.48
N LEU A 156 0.71 -11.20 -5.59
CA LEU A 156 -0.20 -10.07 -5.80
C LEU A 156 -1.22 -9.93 -4.68
N LEU A 157 -1.82 -11.03 -4.21
CA LEU A 157 -2.74 -11.02 -3.08
C LEU A 157 -2.07 -10.44 -1.82
N HIS A 158 -0.84 -10.85 -1.53
CA HIS A 158 -0.09 -10.36 -0.37
C HIS A 158 0.28 -8.88 -0.52
N VAL A 159 0.58 -8.41 -1.73
CA VAL A 159 0.80 -6.98 -2.03
C VAL A 159 -0.48 -6.17 -1.79
N VAL A 160 -1.63 -6.63 -2.27
CA VAL A 160 -2.92 -5.98 -2.00
C VAL A 160 -3.24 -5.94 -0.51
N GLN A 161 -2.98 -7.03 0.22
CA GLN A 161 -3.16 -7.09 1.67
C GLN A 161 -2.21 -6.14 2.42
N GLY A 162 -0.93 -6.09 2.04
CA GLY A 162 0.03 -5.12 2.57
C GLY A 162 -0.38 -3.68 2.31
N THR A 163 -0.95 -3.41 1.13
CA THR A 163 -1.51 -2.09 0.79
C THR A 163 -2.73 -1.75 1.65
N PHE A 164 -3.61 -2.73 1.95
CA PHE A 164 -4.74 -2.53 2.85
C PHE A 164 -4.30 -2.24 4.28
N ILE A 165 -3.29 -2.96 4.78
CA ILE A 165 -2.68 -2.67 6.08
C ILE A 165 -2.17 -1.23 6.11
N SER A 166 -1.47 -0.81 5.05
CA SER A 166 -0.95 0.55 4.94
C SER A 166 -2.08 1.59 4.98
N ARG A 167 -3.15 1.36 4.22
CA ARG A 167 -4.33 2.25 4.18
C ARG A 167 -5.08 2.28 5.52
N ASP A 168 -5.24 1.14 6.18
CA ASP A 168 -5.90 1.06 7.49
C ASP A 168 -5.13 1.88 8.53
N LEU A 169 -3.80 1.76 8.56
CA LEU A 169 -2.96 2.54 9.47
C LEU A 169 -3.02 4.04 9.19
N VAL A 170 -2.95 4.45 7.91
CA VAL A 170 -3.06 5.88 7.51
C VAL A 170 -4.44 6.46 7.80
N ASN A 171 -5.49 5.66 7.66
CA ASN A 171 -6.87 6.11 7.89
C ASN A 171 -7.24 6.18 9.38
N GLU A 172 -6.52 5.46 10.23
CA GLU A 172 -6.76 5.42 11.67
C GLU A 172 -6.52 6.80 12.32
N PRO A 173 -7.50 7.37 13.04
CA PRO A 173 -7.27 8.61 13.77
C PRO A 173 -6.25 8.44 14.90
N VAL A 174 -5.47 9.49 15.17
CA VAL A 174 -4.41 9.48 16.21
C VAL A 174 -4.92 9.07 17.59
N GLN A 175 -6.18 9.37 17.93
CA GLN A 175 -6.80 8.95 19.20
C GLN A 175 -6.79 7.43 19.42
N TYR A 176 -6.75 6.65 18.33
CA TYR A 176 -6.70 5.18 18.37
C TYR A 176 -5.34 4.61 17.95
N LEU A 177 -4.45 5.42 17.35
CA LEU A 177 -3.15 4.99 16.84
C LEU A 177 -2.02 5.93 17.30
N SER A 178 -1.68 5.88 18.58
CA SER A 178 -0.43 6.45 19.08
C SER A 178 0.78 5.58 18.68
N ALA A 179 2.01 6.07 18.88
CA ALA A 179 3.24 5.32 18.57
C ALA A 179 3.32 3.94 19.28
N THR A 180 2.75 3.83 20.48
CA THR A 180 2.67 2.57 21.21
C THR A 180 1.61 1.63 20.65
N GLN A 181 0.46 2.17 20.20
CA GLN A 181 -0.58 1.39 19.53
C GLN A 181 -0.11 0.89 18.16
N LEU A 182 0.63 1.73 17.40
CA LEU A 182 1.29 1.32 16.17
C LEU A 182 2.21 0.09 16.41
N SER A 183 2.97 0.09 17.50
CA SER A 183 3.82 -1.05 17.87
C SER A 183 3.01 -2.33 18.14
N LYS A 184 1.83 -2.21 18.76
CA LYS A 184 0.91 -3.34 19.01
C LYS A 184 0.30 -3.87 17.72
N GLU A 185 -0.09 -2.99 16.79
CA GLU A 185 -0.56 -3.40 15.47
C GLU A 185 0.53 -4.14 14.69
N ILE A 186 1.77 -3.64 14.69
CA ILE A 186 2.91 -4.33 14.07
C ILE A 186 3.12 -5.70 14.70
N GLN A 187 3.00 -5.84 16.03
CA GLN A 187 3.08 -7.14 16.70
C GLN A 187 1.98 -8.11 16.26
N ARG A 188 0.77 -7.63 15.96
CA ARG A 188 -0.31 -8.44 15.40
C ARG A 188 0.06 -8.92 14.00
N PHE A 189 0.52 -8.02 13.14
CA PHE A 189 0.94 -8.34 11.77
C PHE A 189 2.15 -9.27 11.73
N SER A 190 3.08 -9.16 12.68
CA SER A 190 4.26 -10.03 12.77
C SER A 190 3.90 -11.49 13.00
N LYS A 191 2.91 -11.74 13.87
CA LYS A 191 2.36 -13.08 14.10
C LYS A 191 1.62 -13.62 12.88
N GLU A 192 0.90 -12.75 12.17
CA GLU A 192 0.11 -13.13 11.00
C GLU A 192 0.97 -13.48 9.76
N ALA A 193 2.05 -12.72 9.53
CA ALA A 193 2.93 -12.90 8.39
C ALA A 193 4.19 -13.73 8.69
N GLY A 194 4.56 -13.88 9.96
CA GLY A 194 5.71 -14.69 10.38
C GLY A 194 7.07 -13.98 10.33
N PHE A 195 7.11 -12.66 10.48
CA PHE A 195 8.37 -11.90 10.64
C PHE A 195 8.71 -11.65 12.11
N ARG A 196 9.99 -11.46 12.42
CA ARG A 196 10.44 -11.10 13.77
C ARG A 196 10.11 -9.64 14.06
N PHE A 197 9.59 -9.35 15.24
CA PHE A 197 9.29 -7.99 15.66
C PHE A 197 9.82 -7.70 17.06
N GLU A 198 10.50 -6.56 17.19
CA GLU A 198 10.92 -5.95 18.45
C GLU A 198 10.62 -4.45 18.38
N PHE A 199 10.32 -3.82 19.51
CA PHE A 199 10.32 -2.36 19.59
C PHE A 199 11.07 -1.87 20.83
N LEU A 200 11.76 -0.74 20.68
CA LEU A 200 12.46 -0.07 21.76
C LEU A 200 11.48 0.88 22.47
N THR A 201 11.41 0.77 23.79
CA THR A 201 10.65 1.71 24.63
C THR A 201 11.43 3.00 24.83
N LYS A 202 10.76 4.06 25.31
CA LYS A 202 11.39 5.36 25.62
C LYS A 202 12.71 5.23 26.40
N LYS A 203 12.75 4.40 27.45
CA LYS A 203 13.98 4.17 28.24
C LYS A 203 15.15 3.64 27.38
N LYS A 204 14.86 2.74 26.45
CA LYS A 204 15.88 2.19 25.55
C LYS A 204 16.31 3.23 24.51
N ILE A 205 15.37 4.01 23.98
CA ILE A 205 15.62 5.12 23.05
C ILE A 205 16.52 6.18 23.71
N GLU A 206 16.27 6.54 24.97
CA GLU A 206 17.11 7.42 25.79
C GLU A 206 18.53 6.85 25.96
N SER A 207 18.66 5.57 26.29
CA SER A 207 19.98 4.92 26.43
C SER A 207 20.79 4.91 25.12
N LEU A 208 20.11 4.95 23.97
CA LEU A 208 20.71 5.00 22.64
C LEU A 208 20.94 6.44 22.16
N LYS A 209 20.61 7.45 22.98
CA LYS A 209 20.79 8.87 22.70
C LYS A 209 20.15 9.31 21.38
N MET A 210 18.97 8.78 21.05
CA MET A 210 18.22 9.15 19.83
C MET A 210 17.57 10.54 19.99
N GLY A 211 18.40 11.58 20.04
CA GLY A 211 17.95 12.93 20.36
C GLY A 211 17.02 13.57 19.34
N GLY A 212 17.02 13.12 18.08
CA GLY A 212 16.02 13.53 17.09
C GLY A 212 14.65 13.00 17.43
N LEU A 213 14.52 11.67 17.64
CA LEU A 213 13.26 11.05 18.04
C LEU A 213 12.75 11.56 19.39
N LEU A 214 13.64 11.67 20.38
CA LEU A 214 13.29 12.18 21.71
C LEU A 214 12.94 13.67 21.67
N GLY A 215 13.64 14.45 20.86
CA GLY A 215 13.41 15.89 20.67
C GLY A 215 12.01 16.17 20.14
N VAL A 216 11.63 15.51 19.05
CA VAL A 216 10.30 15.64 18.44
C VAL A 216 9.20 15.23 19.43
N ASN A 217 9.42 14.14 20.19
CA ASN A 217 8.43 13.65 21.15
C ASN A 217 8.24 14.53 22.40
N LYS A 218 9.16 15.47 22.72
CA LYS A 218 9.16 16.13 24.04
C LYS A 218 7.84 16.83 24.41
N GLY A 219 7.08 17.29 23.42
CA GLY A 219 5.79 17.94 23.61
C GLY A 219 4.62 16.98 23.84
N SER A 220 4.82 15.66 23.73
CA SER A 220 3.77 14.66 23.83
C SER A 220 3.74 13.95 25.17
N GLU A 221 2.53 13.58 25.60
CA GLU A 221 2.29 12.66 26.72
C GLU A 221 2.44 11.19 26.28
N ASP A 222 2.21 10.90 24.99
CA ASP A 222 2.37 9.57 24.42
C ASP A 222 3.88 9.28 24.22
N PRO A 223 4.42 8.18 24.76
CA PRO A 223 5.85 7.89 24.63
C PRO A 223 6.19 7.47 23.19
N PRO A 224 7.42 7.77 22.71
CA PRO A 224 7.86 7.36 21.40
C PRO A 224 8.26 5.88 21.41
N THR A 225 8.26 5.27 20.24
CA THR A 225 8.74 3.90 20.03
C THR A 225 9.71 3.84 18.87
N PHE A 226 10.60 2.85 18.86
CA PHE A 226 11.44 2.55 17.71
C PHE A 226 11.23 1.10 17.32
N ASN A 227 10.61 0.86 16.18
CA ASN A 227 10.10 -0.45 15.77
C ASN A 227 11.08 -1.12 14.80
N ILE A 228 11.36 -2.39 15.03
CA ILE A 228 12.30 -3.21 14.26
C ILE A 228 11.54 -4.43 13.76
N LEU A 229 11.30 -4.49 12.46
CA LEU A 229 10.66 -5.61 11.77
C LEU A 229 11.74 -6.35 10.99
N GLU A 230 11.84 -7.66 11.09
CA GLU A 230 12.88 -8.41 10.38
C GLU A 230 12.36 -9.72 9.79
N TRP A 231 12.48 -9.81 8.47
CA TRP A 231 12.29 -11.02 7.71
C TRP A 231 13.67 -11.57 7.30
N LYS A 232 14.06 -12.71 7.88
CA LYS A 232 15.34 -13.36 7.59
C LYS A 232 15.14 -14.86 7.35
N PRO A 233 14.91 -15.28 6.10
CA PRO A 233 14.78 -16.70 5.77
C PRO A 233 16.14 -17.40 5.90
N GLN A 234 16.14 -18.70 6.18
CA GLN A 234 17.37 -19.48 6.35
C GLN A 234 18.24 -19.49 5.08
N ASN A 235 17.61 -19.48 3.91
CA ASN A 235 18.24 -19.49 2.59
C ASN A 235 18.21 -18.11 1.90
N ALA A 236 18.36 -17.02 2.68
CA ALA A 236 18.41 -15.67 2.13
C ALA A 236 19.49 -15.56 1.04
N LYS A 237 19.13 -15.01 -0.12
CA LYS A 237 20.02 -14.85 -1.28
C LYS A 237 21.05 -13.74 -1.10
N ASN A 238 20.76 -12.74 -0.27
CA ASN A 238 21.65 -11.63 0.03
C ASN A 238 22.46 -11.90 1.31
N LYS A 239 23.75 -11.57 1.26
CA LYS A 239 24.67 -11.67 2.41
C LYS A 239 24.36 -10.61 3.48
N ASN A 240 24.09 -9.38 3.06
CA ASN A 240 23.78 -8.24 3.92
C ASN A 240 22.33 -7.76 3.66
N PRO A 241 21.60 -7.34 4.69
CA PRO A 241 20.18 -7.01 4.56
C PRO A 241 19.90 -5.81 3.65
N LEU A 242 18.70 -5.79 3.09
CA LEU A 242 18.07 -4.55 2.61
C LEU A 242 17.36 -3.90 3.79
N VAL A 243 17.52 -2.60 3.98
CA VAL A 243 16.86 -1.86 5.07
C VAL A 243 15.83 -0.89 4.48
N LEU A 244 14.61 -0.98 4.96
CA LEU A 244 13.52 -0.06 4.66
C LEU A 244 13.26 0.79 5.90
N ILE A 245 13.24 2.11 5.77
CA ILE A 245 12.99 3.04 6.88
C ILE A 245 11.72 3.82 6.61
N GLY A 246 10.82 3.90 7.57
CA GLY A 246 9.55 4.62 7.40
C GLY A 246 9.37 5.73 8.41
N LYS A 247 9.09 6.96 7.96
CA LYS A 247 8.69 8.07 8.84
C LYS A 247 7.43 7.67 9.62
N GLY A 248 7.52 7.61 10.94
CA GLY A 248 6.44 7.19 11.84
C GLY A 248 5.82 8.33 12.66
N VAL A 249 5.64 9.52 12.08
CA VAL A 249 4.96 10.62 12.77
C VAL A 249 3.45 10.38 12.72
N VAL A 250 2.88 9.80 13.78
CA VAL A 250 1.47 9.37 13.79
C VAL A 250 0.48 10.54 13.81
N TYR A 251 0.96 11.74 14.16
CA TYR A 251 0.26 12.99 13.99
C TYR A 251 1.23 14.15 14.07
N ASP A 252 1.05 15.15 13.22
CA ASP A 252 1.95 16.29 13.12
C ASP A 252 1.19 17.62 13.24
N THR A 253 1.37 18.32 14.35
CA THR A 253 0.86 19.70 14.51
C THR A 253 1.85 20.75 13.96
N GLY A 254 3.07 20.33 13.62
CA GLY A 254 4.22 21.19 13.36
C GLY A 254 4.97 21.67 14.61
N GLY A 255 4.63 21.14 15.79
CA GLY A 255 5.23 21.59 17.05
C GLY A 255 4.97 23.08 17.30
N SER A 256 5.96 23.80 17.85
CA SER A 256 5.87 25.25 18.08
C SER A 256 5.85 26.06 16.77
N SER A 257 6.27 25.46 15.66
CA SER A 257 6.11 25.97 14.29
C SER A 257 4.75 25.54 13.73
N LEU A 258 3.69 25.89 14.48
CA LEU A 258 2.34 25.36 14.32
C LEU A 258 1.79 25.51 12.89
N LYS A 259 1.28 24.41 12.33
CA LYS A 259 0.59 24.41 11.04
C LYS A 259 -0.70 25.22 11.09
N THR A 260 -1.11 25.74 9.93
CA THR A 260 -2.47 26.27 9.76
C THR A 260 -3.52 25.16 9.92
N SER A 261 -4.76 25.52 10.22
CA SER A 261 -5.86 24.54 10.39
C SER A 261 -6.03 23.63 9.17
N GLN A 262 -5.95 24.19 7.96
CA GLN A 262 -6.02 23.43 6.71
C GLN A 262 -4.83 22.48 6.54
N GLY A 263 -3.63 22.93 6.92
CA GLY A 263 -2.42 22.10 6.88
C GLY A 263 -2.48 20.91 7.86
N MET A 264 -3.31 20.98 8.90
CA MET A 264 -3.38 19.95 9.95
C MET A 264 -4.39 18.82 9.66
N GLU A 265 -5.43 19.07 8.85
CA GLU A 265 -6.56 18.16 8.64
C GLU A 265 -6.15 16.72 8.22
N LYS A 266 -5.10 16.62 7.40
CA LYS A 266 -4.63 15.35 6.83
C LYS A 266 -3.44 14.73 7.59
N MET A 267 -3.01 15.32 8.71
CA MET A 267 -1.74 14.97 9.35
C MET A 267 -1.73 13.65 10.13
N LYS A 268 -2.87 12.97 10.29
CA LYS A 268 -2.87 11.54 10.65
C LYS A 268 -2.14 10.68 9.63
N GLY A 269 -2.06 11.14 8.38
CA GLY A 269 -1.37 10.46 7.29
C GLY A 269 0.14 10.65 7.28
N ASP A 270 0.71 11.42 8.22
CA ASP A 270 2.14 11.73 8.24
C ASP A 270 3.04 10.55 8.68
N MET A 271 2.40 9.42 8.96
CA MET A 271 3.03 8.10 9.16
C MET A 271 2.93 7.19 7.93
N ALA A 272 2.49 7.68 6.76
CA ALA A 272 2.32 6.87 5.56
C ALA A 272 3.62 6.16 5.11
N GLY A 273 4.78 6.78 5.36
CA GLY A 273 6.08 6.14 5.17
C GLY A 273 6.27 4.88 6.02
N ALA A 274 5.97 4.98 7.32
CA ALA A 274 5.94 3.83 8.22
C ALA A 274 4.90 2.78 7.77
N ALA A 275 3.70 3.21 7.39
CA ALA A 275 2.64 2.32 6.92
C ALA A 275 3.10 1.50 5.71
N ALA A 276 3.74 2.16 4.72
CA ALA A 276 4.29 1.51 3.53
C ALA A 276 5.38 0.49 3.87
N VAL A 277 6.28 0.78 4.82
CA VAL A 277 7.27 -0.19 5.30
C VAL A 277 6.61 -1.40 5.96
N ILE A 278 5.60 -1.19 6.81
CA ILE A 278 4.87 -2.27 7.48
C ILE A 278 4.17 -3.16 6.45
N GLY A 279 3.45 -2.57 5.50
CA GLY A 279 2.77 -3.29 4.42
C GLY A 279 3.75 -4.06 3.54
N SER A 280 4.92 -3.48 3.24
CA SER A 280 5.97 -4.12 2.44
C SER A 280 6.56 -5.32 3.17
N ILE A 281 6.97 -5.18 4.44
CA ILE A 281 7.51 -6.29 5.23
C ILE A 281 6.47 -7.40 5.41
N TYR A 282 5.20 -7.04 5.64
CA TYR A 282 4.10 -8.00 5.68
C TYR A 282 4.02 -8.82 4.39
N ALA A 283 3.98 -8.15 3.22
CA ALA A 283 3.87 -8.83 1.92
C ALA A 283 5.11 -9.69 1.61
N ILE A 284 6.32 -9.20 1.92
CA ILE A 284 7.60 -9.90 1.77
C ILE A 284 7.62 -11.19 2.60
N ALA A 285 7.28 -11.10 3.89
CA ALA A 285 7.27 -12.23 4.80
C ALA A 285 6.18 -13.25 4.44
N LYS A 286 4.98 -12.76 4.13
CA LYS A 286 3.83 -13.62 3.75
C LYS A 286 4.10 -14.40 2.46
N SER A 287 4.79 -13.78 1.51
CA SER A 287 5.23 -14.40 0.25
C SER A 287 6.52 -15.22 0.39
N ARG A 288 7.14 -15.24 1.58
CA ARG A 288 8.39 -15.95 1.87
C ARG A 288 9.52 -15.61 0.89
N ILE A 289 9.60 -14.34 0.51
CA ILE A 289 10.60 -13.85 -0.43
C ILE A 289 12.01 -14.21 0.07
N PRO A 290 12.91 -14.76 -0.77
CA PRO A 290 14.18 -15.31 -0.32
C PRO A 290 15.26 -14.24 -0.11
N TYR A 291 14.92 -13.13 0.56
CA TYR A 291 15.82 -12.03 0.87
C TYR A 291 15.69 -11.62 2.33
N HIS A 292 16.82 -11.29 2.98
CA HIS A 292 16.88 -10.70 4.30
C HIS A 292 16.55 -9.21 4.21
N VAL A 293 15.42 -8.82 4.81
CA VAL A 293 14.91 -7.44 4.80
C VAL A 293 14.59 -7.00 6.23
N VAL A 294 15.01 -5.78 6.57
CA VAL A 294 14.78 -5.15 7.88
C VAL A 294 13.98 -3.87 7.69
N GLY A 295 12.87 -3.72 8.40
CA GLY A 295 12.10 -2.49 8.52
C GLY A 295 12.44 -1.75 9.82
N LEU A 296 12.77 -0.46 9.73
CA LEU A 296 13.02 0.41 10.88
C LEU A 296 12.03 1.57 10.88
N ILE A 297 11.31 1.75 11.99
CA ILE A 297 10.28 2.80 12.08
C ILE A 297 10.46 3.55 13.40
N PRO A 298 11.10 4.74 13.38
CA PRO A 298 11.03 5.67 14.49
C PRO A 298 9.61 6.26 14.53
N ALA A 299 8.87 6.02 15.62
CA ALA A 299 7.48 6.43 15.74
C ALA A 299 7.25 7.37 16.93
N THR A 300 6.56 8.47 16.66
CA THR A 300 6.19 9.49 17.63
C THR A 300 5.06 10.34 17.07
N ASP A 301 4.54 11.27 17.85
CA ASP A 301 3.75 12.40 17.39
C ASP A 301 4.52 13.70 17.63
N ASN A 302 4.23 14.73 16.83
CA ASN A 302 4.76 16.07 16.98
C ASN A 302 3.63 16.97 17.49
N ARG A 303 3.43 16.96 18.81
CA ARG A 303 2.39 17.75 19.50
C ARG A 303 2.99 18.95 20.22
N ILE A 304 2.17 19.98 20.43
CA ILE A 304 2.50 21.11 21.31
C ILE A 304 2.17 20.73 22.77
N GLY A 305 3.20 20.60 23.57
CA GLY A 305 3.15 20.60 25.04
C GLY A 305 4.18 21.55 25.67
N ASN A 306 4.17 21.63 27.00
CA ASN A 306 5.03 22.55 27.78
C ASN A 306 6.54 22.30 27.63
N LYS A 307 6.95 21.13 27.12
CA LYS A 307 8.35 20.74 26.91
C LYS A 307 8.72 20.60 25.43
N SER A 308 7.83 21.02 24.52
CA SER A 308 8.10 20.97 23.08
C SER A 308 9.40 21.67 22.75
N ILE A 309 10.12 21.12 21.78
CA ILE A 309 11.24 21.84 21.18
C ILE A 309 10.76 23.13 20.52
N VAL A 310 11.62 24.13 20.51
CA VAL A 310 11.39 25.43 19.87
C VAL A 310 12.48 25.75 18.85
N PRO A 311 12.21 26.63 17.85
CA PRO A 311 13.24 27.15 16.98
C PRO A 311 14.45 27.69 17.76
N GLY A 312 15.65 27.26 17.39
CA GLY A 312 16.91 27.57 18.06
C GLY A 312 17.39 26.51 19.06
N ASP A 313 16.55 25.54 19.44
CA ASP A 313 16.99 24.42 20.27
C ASP A 313 18.05 23.58 19.56
N VAL A 314 19.04 23.10 20.31
CA VAL A 314 20.08 22.21 19.80
C VAL A 314 19.89 20.79 20.35
N LEU A 315 19.74 19.82 19.45
CA LEU A 315 19.62 18.40 19.77
C LEU A 315 20.94 17.68 19.56
N THR A 316 21.28 16.71 20.41
CA THR A 316 22.39 15.78 20.17
C THR A 316 21.83 14.47 19.62
N MET A 317 22.16 14.16 18.36
CA MET A 317 21.68 12.97 17.65
C MET A 317 22.40 11.71 18.12
N SER A 318 21.84 10.52 17.82
CA SER A 318 22.47 9.23 18.17
C SER A 318 23.85 9.02 17.53
N SER A 319 24.12 9.72 16.42
CA SER A 319 25.43 9.75 15.77
C SER A 319 26.49 10.58 16.52
N GLY A 320 26.11 11.29 17.58
CA GLY A 320 26.97 12.24 18.31
C GLY A 320 27.02 13.65 17.72
N LYS A 321 26.46 13.87 16.52
CA LYS A 321 26.35 15.21 15.92
C LYS A 321 25.29 16.04 16.64
N THR A 322 25.48 17.35 16.68
CA THR A 322 24.47 18.31 17.14
C THR A 322 23.71 18.90 15.96
N VAL A 323 22.41 19.15 16.15
CA VAL A 323 21.51 19.74 15.15
C VAL A 323 20.75 20.88 15.80
N GLU A 324 20.91 22.09 15.25
CA GLU A 324 20.04 23.22 15.58
C GLU A 324 18.71 23.07 14.85
N VAL A 325 17.61 23.11 15.59
CA VAL A 325 16.26 23.00 15.05
C VAL A 325 15.76 24.40 14.73
N LEU A 326 15.79 24.78 13.46
CA LEU A 326 15.26 26.08 13.02
C LEU A 326 13.75 26.07 12.78
N ASN A 327 13.18 24.90 12.53
CA ASN A 327 11.76 24.72 12.28
C ASN A 327 11.31 23.36 12.83
N THR A 328 10.31 23.38 13.71
CA THR A 328 9.80 22.17 14.39
C THR A 328 8.78 21.39 13.55
N ASP A 329 8.36 21.96 12.41
CA ASP A 329 7.59 21.33 11.32
C ASP A 329 8.50 20.57 10.32
N ALA A 330 9.81 20.54 10.60
CA ALA A 330 10.77 19.71 9.89
C ALA A 330 11.19 18.51 10.76
N GLU A 331 10.25 17.93 11.49
CA GLU A 331 10.44 16.86 12.47
C GLU A 331 10.82 15.52 11.82
N GLY A 332 10.26 15.19 10.66
CA GLY A 332 10.44 13.89 10.01
C GLY A 332 11.91 13.57 9.72
N ARG A 333 12.70 14.56 9.28
CA ARG A 333 14.13 14.34 9.00
C ARG A 333 14.94 14.10 10.28
N LEU A 334 14.51 14.62 11.43
CA LEU A 334 15.18 14.41 12.72
C LEU A 334 15.03 12.96 13.18
N ILE A 335 13.80 12.43 13.13
CA ILE A 335 13.55 11.05 13.55
C ILE A 335 14.18 10.04 12.57
N LEU A 336 14.17 10.35 11.26
CA LEU A 336 14.79 9.53 10.22
C LEU A 336 16.32 9.51 10.36
N ALA A 337 16.96 10.63 10.73
CA ALA A 337 18.41 10.67 10.93
C ALA A 337 18.88 9.69 12.03
N ASP A 338 18.13 9.56 13.13
CA ASP A 338 18.43 8.56 14.16
C ASP A 338 18.21 7.12 13.66
N ALA A 339 17.17 6.88 12.85
CA ALA A 339 16.91 5.57 12.26
C ALA A 339 17.98 5.17 11.22
N LEU A 340 18.40 6.11 10.37
CA LEU A 340 19.50 5.94 9.42
C LEU A 340 20.80 5.61 10.14
N HIS A 341 21.10 6.30 11.24
CA HIS A 341 22.25 5.96 12.06
C HIS A 341 22.13 4.56 12.69
N TYR A 342 20.95 4.20 13.22
CA TYR A 342 20.69 2.86 13.75
C TYR A 342 20.87 1.76 12.68
N ALA A 343 20.45 2.02 11.44
CA ALA A 343 20.57 1.09 10.32
C ALA A 343 22.02 0.65 10.04
N THR A 344 23.01 1.50 10.32
CA THR A 344 24.43 1.18 10.10
C THR A 344 24.90 -0.08 10.84
N ARG A 345 24.25 -0.43 11.97
CA ARG A 345 24.53 -1.64 12.76
C ARG A 345 24.30 -2.94 11.96
N TYR A 346 23.45 -2.89 10.94
CA TYR A 346 23.12 -4.02 10.08
C TYR A 346 24.10 -4.20 8.90
N LYS A 347 25.02 -3.24 8.66
CA LYS A 347 25.89 -3.20 7.48
C LYS A 347 25.11 -3.47 6.17
N PRO A 348 24.02 -2.72 5.91
CA PRO A 348 23.08 -3.05 4.85
C PRO A 348 23.70 -2.91 3.45
N SER A 349 23.17 -3.68 2.49
CA SER A 349 23.53 -3.52 1.07
C SER A 349 22.87 -2.29 0.44
N LEU A 350 21.68 -1.95 0.93
CA LEU A 350 20.85 -0.84 0.45
C LEU A 350 19.98 -0.36 1.61
N VAL A 351 19.81 0.96 1.71
CA VAL A 351 18.84 1.60 2.59
C VAL A 351 17.89 2.43 1.73
N ILE A 352 16.59 2.25 1.92
CA ILE A 352 15.54 3.05 1.29
C ILE A 352 14.71 3.64 2.42
N ASP A 353 14.61 4.97 2.51
CA ASP A 353 13.63 5.62 3.38
C ASP A 353 12.39 6.07 2.61
N LEU A 354 11.24 6.01 3.28
CA LEU A 354 9.93 6.35 2.77
C LEU A 354 9.32 7.37 3.74
N ALA A 355 8.99 8.57 3.25
CA ALA A 355 8.52 9.65 4.09
C ALA A 355 7.64 10.67 3.35
N THR A 356 6.56 11.08 4.01
CA THR A 356 5.79 12.30 3.66
C THR A 356 6.57 13.53 4.17
N LEU A 357 7.68 13.86 3.50
CA LEU A 357 8.70 14.72 4.12
C LEU A 357 8.55 16.21 3.81
N THR A 358 8.17 16.59 2.58
CA THR A 358 8.16 18.01 2.18
C THR A 358 7.00 18.34 1.25
N GLY A 359 6.36 19.49 1.46
CA GLY A 359 5.43 20.07 0.49
C GLY A 359 6.13 20.52 -0.80
N ALA A 360 7.43 20.81 -0.74
CA ALA A 360 8.23 21.19 -1.91
C ALA A 360 8.33 20.07 -2.95
N ALA A 361 8.37 18.80 -2.53
CA ALA A 361 8.33 17.66 -3.45
C ALA A 361 7.03 17.65 -4.27
N VAL A 362 5.88 17.88 -3.62
CA VAL A 362 4.57 17.98 -4.29
C VAL A 362 4.55 19.16 -5.27
N ALA A 363 5.11 20.31 -4.88
CA ALA A 363 5.21 21.47 -5.77
C ALA A 363 6.10 21.20 -7.00
N ALA A 364 7.14 20.37 -6.85
CA ALA A 364 8.09 20.08 -7.92
C ALA A 364 7.59 19.02 -8.92
N ILE A 365 6.98 17.93 -8.44
CA ILE A 365 6.65 16.77 -9.28
C ILE A 365 5.18 16.32 -9.21
N GLY A 366 4.33 17.08 -8.52
CA GLY A 366 2.90 16.81 -8.38
C GLY A 366 2.56 15.77 -7.32
N GLU A 367 1.27 15.48 -7.17
CA GLU A 367 0.72 14.59 -6.13
C GLU A 367 0.96 13.09 -6.40
N MET A 368 1.35 12.75 -7.64
CA MET A 368 1.52 11.35 -8.10
C MET A 368 2.99 10.94 -8.21
N GLY A 369 3.92 11.84 -7.89
CA GLY A 369 5.35 11.62 -7.97
C GLY A 369 5.96 11.12 -6.65
N ILE A 370 7.10 10.42 -6.74
CA ILE A 370 7.95 10.03 -5.61
C ILE A 370 9.35 10.58 -5.90
N VAL A 371 9.97 11.25 -4.93
CA VAL A 371 11.33 11.84 -5.00
C VAL A 371 12.30 10.95 -4.25
#